data_AF-A0A1Y2IVW7-F1
#
_entry.id   AF-A0A1Y2IVW7-F1
#
_cell.length_a   1.000
_cell.length_b   1.000
_cell.length_c   1.000
_cell.angle_alpha   90.00
_cell.angle_beta   90.00
_cell.angle_gamma   90.00
#
_symmetry.space_group_name_H-M   'P 1'
#
loop_
_entity.id
_entity.type
_entity.pdbx_description
1 polymer ?
#
loop_
_entity_poly.entity_id
_entity_poly.type
_entity_poly.pdbx_seq_one_letter_code
_entity_poly.pdbx_strand_id
1 'polypeptide(L)'
;LVKSYSDERVERWKGEIENYLVFAGLFSAILTAFNVECFSLLQPPTTHADNMSVVLRHISLQLSSFSNNPPFINSSQPPFSVSDIVSTTTTAPPAVPFSAVLLNILLFSSLMFSLCSAFIGVLVLQWLRTFSSELPGTSRLTAWLRQNRLNNFDEWHVEHFVRVVPLTLQISLLLFLAGILILLWTLNSVVFAIVCALAVGLTSVFGGTTILPLLRPTCPYLSPE
;
A
#
# COMPACT_ATOMS: atom_id res chain seq x y z
N LEU A 1 -30.43 -22.68 -23.56
CA LEU A 1 -30.62 -22.48 -22.12
C LEU A 1 -29.31 -22.64 -21.36
N VAL A 2 -28.66 -23.81 -21.31
CA VAL A 2 -27.37 -23.96 -20.59
C VAL A 2 -26.24 -23.09 -21.19
N LYS A 3 -26.17 -22.95 -22.52
CA LYS A 3 -25.18 -22.11 -23.22
C LYS A 3 -25.31 -20.62 -22.87
N SER A 4 -26.53 -20.07 -22.89
CA SER A 4 -26.74 -18.65 -22.59
C SER A 4 -26.39 -18.33 -21.14
N TYR A 5 -26.69 -19.23 -20.21
CA TYR A 5 -26.38 -19.07 -18.79
C TYR A 5 -24.87 -19.08 -18.49
N SER A 6 -24.09 -19.97 -19.13
CA SER A 6 -22.63 -19.98 -18.95
C SER A 6 -21.94 -18.77 -19.56
N ASP A 7 -22.38 -18.35 -20.74
CA ASP A 7 -21.81 -17.19 -21.45
C ASP A 7 -22.12 -15.89 -20.68
N GLU A 8 -23.32 -15.77 -20.10
CA GLU A 8 -23.73 -14.64 -19.25
C GLU A 8 -22.94 -14.56 -17.94
N ARG A 9 -22.69 -15.70 -17.27
CA ARG A 9 -21.85 -15.75 -16.06
C ARG A 9 -20.40 -15.34 -16.35
N VAL A 10 -19.86 -15.80 -17.47
CA VAL A 10 -18.49 -15.47 -17.90
C VAL A 10 -18.35 -13.98 -18.20
N GLU A 11 -19.31 -13.39 -18.94
CA GLU A 11 -19.26 -11.95 -19.24
C GLU A 11 -19.43 -11.10 -17.97
N ARG A 12 -20.26 -11.55 -17.02
CA ARG A 12 -20.38 -10.89 -15.70
C ARG A 12 -19.06 -10.90 -14.93
N TRP A 13 -18.41 -12.06 -14.79
CA TRP A 13 -17.11 -12.15 -14.09
C TRP A 13 -16.02 -11.34 -14.78
N LYS A 14 -16.02 -11.33 -16.11
CA LYS A 14 -15.11 -10.49 -16.90
C LYS A 14 -15.28 -9.01 -16.55
N GLY A 15 -16.51 -8.50 -16.55
CA GLY A 15 -16.80 -7.11 -16.21
C GLY A 15 -16.44 -6.77 -14.77
N GLU A 16 -16.67 -7.69 -13.83
CA GLU A 16 -16.32 -7.51 -12.42
C GLU A 16 -14.80 -7.43 -12.22
N ILE A 17 -14.04 -8.32 -12.86
CA ILE A 17 -12.57 -8.33 -12.82
C ILE A 17 -11.98 -7.08 -13.49
N GLU A 18 -12.54 -6.66 -14.63
CA GLU A 18 -12.10 -5.43 -15.31
C GLU A 18 -12.30 -4.20 -14.40
N ASN A 19 -13.42 -4.12 -13.67
CA ASN A 19 -13.65 -3.06 -12.70
C ASN A 19 -12.65 -3.12 -11.51
N TYR A 20 -12.39 -4.30 -10.96
CA TYR A 20 -11.38 -4.47 -9.91
C TYR A 20 -9.97 -4.10 -10.38
N LEU A 21 -9.63 -4.38 -11.65
CA LEU A 21 -8.34 -4.06 -12.22
C LEU A 21 -8.14 -2.55 -12.38
N VAL A 22 -9.19 -1.82 -12.80
CA VAL A 22 -9.18 -0.34 -12.82
C VAL A 22 -8.98 0.22 -11.43
N PHE A 23 -9.71 -0.31 -10.43
CA PHE A 23 -9.54 0.10 -9.04
C PHE A 23 -8.11 -0.17 -8.54
N ALA A 24 -7.55 -1.35 -8.81
CA ALA A 24 -6.18 -1.71 -8.43
C ALA A 24 -5.14 -0.77 -9.07
N GLY A 25 -5.35 -0.37 -10.33
CA GLY A 25 -4.49 0.60 -11.02
C GLY A 25 -4.53 1.99 -10.37
N LEU A 26 -5.73 2.51 -10.08
CA LEU A 26 -5.91 3.79 -9.38
C LEU A 26 -5.31 3.74 -7.97
N PHE A 27 -5.56 2.67 -7.24
CA PHE A 27 -5.01 2.46 -5.91
C PHE A 27 -3.47 2.41 -5.95
N SER A 28 -2.88 1.66 -6.88
CA SER A 28 -1.42 1.59 -7.04
C SER A 28 -0.80 2.94 -7.39
N ALA A 29 -1.48 3.79 -8.17
CA ALA A 29 -1.00 5.13 -8.48
C ALA A 29 -0.96 6.02 -7.24
N ILE A 30 -2.04 6.05 -6.45
CA ILE A 30 -2.10 6.77 -5.18
C ILE A 30 -1.02 6.26 -4.22
N LEU A 31 -0.90 4.93 -4.11
CA LEU A 31 0.07 4.26 -3.25
C LEU A 31 1.52 4.60 -3.62
N THR A 32 1.81 4.70 -4.92
CA THR A 32 3.14 5.09 -5.42
C THR A 32 3.46 6.54 -5.03
N ALA A 33 2.50 7.46 -5.14
CA ALA A 33 2.70 8.85 -4.72
C ALA A 33 3.04 8.95 -3.22
N PHE A 34 2.31 8.24 -2.36
CA PHE A 34 2.61 8.19 -0.92
C PHE A 34 3.95 7.51 -0.62
N ASN A 35 4.32 6.46 -1.36
CA ASN A 35 5.62 5.78 -1.21
C ASN A 35 6.78 6.72 -1.48
N VAL A 36 6.70 7.56 -2.52
CA VAL A 36 7.78 8.51 -2.86
C VAL A 36 8.01 9.50 -1.73
N GLU A 37 6.93 10.05 -1.16
CA GLU A 37 7.01 10.98 -0.02
C GLU A 37 7.60 10.27 1.22
N CYS A 38 7.13 9.06 1.53
CA CYS A 38 7.61 8.28 2.67
C CYS A 38 9.06 7.82 2.51
N PHE A 39 9.49 7.54 1.28
CA PHE A 39 10.88 7.21 0.97
C PHE A 39 11.79 8.41 1.25
N SER A 40 11.35 9.62 0.89
CA SER A 40 12.08 10.85 1.21
C SER A 40 12.19 11.10 2.71
N LEU A 41 11.20 10.67 3.52
CA LEU A 41 11.25 10.77 4.99
C LEU A 41 12.23 9.76 5.62
N LEU A 42 12.54 8.65 4.94
CA LEU A 42 13.52 7.67 5.41
C LEU A 42 14.95 8.00 5.03
N GLN A 43 15.12 8.77 3.96
CA GLN A 43 16.44 9.21 3.59
C GLN A 43 16.93 10.11 4.74
N PRO A 44 18.07 9.77 5.37
CA PRO A 44 18.63 10.64 6.40
C PRO A 44 18.68 12.05 5.79
N PRO A 45 18.21 13.09 6.51
CA PRO A 45 18.29 14.46 6.04
C PRO A 45 19.71 14.60 5.53
N THR A 46 19.83 14.89 4.22
CA THR A 46 21.11 14.92 3.52
C THR A 46 22.09 15.60 4.46
N THR A 47 23.16 14.90 4.84
CA THR A 47 24.08 15.28 5.94
C THR A 47 24.44 16.77 5.93
N HIS A 48 24.41 17.40 4.75
CA HIS A 48 24.46 18.84 4.55
C HIS A 48 23.47 19.72 5.35
N ALA A 49 22.19 19.39 5.46
CA ALA A 49 21.18 20.24 6.11
C ALA A 49 21.37 20.28 7.64
N ASP A 50 21.58 19.10 8.24
CA ASP A 50 21.84 18.98 9.68
C ASP A 50 23.18 19.61 10.03
N ASN A 51 24.24 19.34 9.24
CA ASN A 51 25.55 19.97 9.44
C ASN A 51 25.47 21.49 9.34
N MET A 52 24.68 22.05 8.40
CA MET A 52 24.50 23.49 8.28
C MET A 52 23.79 24.08 9.50
N SER A 53 22.75 23.43 10.01
CA SER A 53 22.03 23.87 11.21
C SER A 53 22.90 23.84 12.47
N VAL A 54 23.73 22.79 12.60
CA VAL A 54 24.71 22.63 13.67
C VAL A 54 25.78 23.73 13.56
N VAL A 55 26.33 23.95 12.38
CA VAL A 55 27.33 25.01 12.12
C VAL A 55 26.75 26.40 12.42
N LEU A 56 25.53 26.72 11.96
CA LEU A 56 24.84 27.98 12.25
C LEU A 56 24.63 28.20 13.75
N ARG A 57 24.23 27.15 14.48
CA ARG A 57 24.07 27.20 15.93
C ARG A 57 25.40 27.42 16.65
N HIS A 58 26.48 26.80 16.18
CA HIS A 58 27.80 27.01 16.75
C HIS A 58 28.34 28.42 16.47
N ILE A 59 28.14 28.95 15.26
CA ILE A 59 28.51 30.32 14.91
C ILE A 59 27.76 31.31 15.81
N SER A 60 26.46 31.14 16.03
CA SER A 60 25.69 32.05 16.89
C SER A 60 26.14 32.02 18.35
N LEU A 61 26.55 30.85 18.87
CA LEU A 61 27.12 30.72 20.22
C LEU A 61 28.51 31.36 20.33
N GLN A 62 29.33 31.27 19.29
CA GLN A 62 30.62 31.97 19.28
C GLN A 62 30.42 33.48 19.26
N LEU A 63 29.52 33.98 18.41
CA LEU A 63 29.21 35.39 18.32
C LEU A 63 28.65 35.96 19.64
N SER A 64 27.85 35.18 20.38
CA SER A 64 27.31 35.59 21.68
C SER A 64 28.34 35.54 22.81
N SER A 65 29.45 34.80 22.65
CA SER A 65 30.50 34.68 23.67
C SER A 65 31.49 35.87 23.69
N PHE A 66 31.46 36.74 22.67
CA PHE A 66 32.31 37.91 22.63
C PHE A 66 31.83 38.97 23.65
N SER A 67 32.68 39.27 24.61
CA SER A 67 32.49 40.37 25.55
C SER A 67 33.48 41.49 25.25
N ASN A 68 32.96 42.67 24.89
CA ASN A 68 33.77 43.85 24.62
C ASN A 68 34.02 44.64 25.91
N ASN A 69 35.26 44.63 26.39
CA ASN A 69 35.69 45.46 27.51
C ASN A 69 36.97 46.24 27.12
N PRO A 70 36.82 47.46 26.55
CA PRO A 70 37.94 48.20 25.96
C PRO A 70 39.12 48.33 26.93
N PRO A 71 40.38 48.17 26.45
CA PRO A 71 40.80 48.02 25.05
C PRO A 71 40.77 46.56 24.54
N PHE A 72 40.18 45.61 25.27
CA PHE A 72 40.24 44.19 24.95
C PHE A 72 38.88 43.62 24.54
N ILE A 73 38.92 42.66 23.61
CA ILE A 73 37.77 41.84 23.24
C ILE A 73 38.08 40.43 23.74
N ASN A 74 37.29 39.93 24.70
CA ASN A 74 37.49 38.61 25.28
C ASN A 74 36.44 37.64 24.72
N SER A 75 36.87 36.42 24.35
CA SER A 75 36.00 35.30 23.98
C SER A 75 36.13 34.23 25.04
N SER A 76 35.02 33.85 25.66
CA SER A 76 35.02 32.76 26.64
C SER A 76 34.90 31.37 25.99
N GLN A 77 34.70 31.28 24.67
CA GLN A 77 34.63 30.02 23.94
C GLN A 77 35.90 29.75 23.11
N PRO A 78 36.34 28.47 23.05
CA PRO A 78 37.45 28.06 22.19
C PRO A 78 37.09 28.19 20.70
N PRO A 79 38.09 28.40 19.82
CA PRO A 79 37.89 28.43 18.38
C PRO A 79 37.36 27.08 17.89
N PHE A 80 36.41 27.14 16.96
CA PHE A 80 35.72 25.97 16.44
C PHE A 80 36.68 25.20 15.53
N SER A 81 36.93 23.92 15.85
CA SER A 81 37.78 23.06 15.05
C SER A 81 36.91 22.16 14.16
N VAL A 82 37.16 22.14 12.85
CA VAL A 82 36.41 21.30 11.88
C VAL A 82 36.50 19.80 12.22
N SER A 83 37.51 19.41 13.00
CA SER A 83 37.67 18.09 13.60
C SER A 83 36.56 17.70 14.57
N ASP A 84 35.92 18.65 15.25
CA ASP A 84 34.80 18.36 16.18
C ASP A 84 33.53 17.95 15.43
N ILE A 85 33.35 18.39 14.17
CA ILE A 85 32.26 17.95 13.30
C ILE A 85 32.37 16.44 13.04
N VAL A 86 33.59 15.95 12.79
CA VAL A 86 33.86 14.54 12.52
C VAL A 86 33.71 13.70 13.79
N SER A 87 34.13 14.20 14.95
CA SER A 87 33.99 13.48 16.22
C SER A 87 32.54 13.38 16.72
N THR A 88 31.65 14.33 16.38
CA THR A 88 30.21 14.16 16.62
C THR A 88 29.52 13.18 15.67
N THR A 89 30.16 12.82 14.55
CA THR A 89 29.66 11.79 13.62
C THR A 89 30.18 10.37 13.92
N THR A 90 31.07 10.19 14.91
CA THR A 90 31.59 8.88 15.34
C THR A 90 30.82 8.27 16.52
N THR A 91 29.63 8.77 16.81
CA THR A 91 28.65 8.04 17.63
C THR A 91 27.69 7.41 16.64
N ALA A 92 27.48 6.09 16.73
CA ALA A 92 26.71 5.22 15.84
C ALA A 92 25.68 5.93 14.93
N PRO A 93 25.56 5.54 13.64
CA PRO A 93 24.63 6.17 12.70
C PRO A 93 23.27 6.35 13.36
N PRO A 94 22.61 7.52 13.24
CA PRO A 94 21.36 7.80 13.94
C PRO A 94 20.43 6.64 13.67
N ALA A 95 20.07 5.92 14.74
CA ALA A 95 19.29 4.70 14.62
C ALA A 95 18.00 5.06 13.90
N VAL A 96 17.86 4.59 12.65
CA VAL A 96 16.65 4.80 11.86
C VAL A 96 15.49 4.33 12.74
N PRO A 97 14.52 5.19 13.07
CA PRO A 97 13.48 4.83 14.01
C PRO A 97 12.78 3.56 13.52
N PHE A 98 12.60 2.58 14.40
CA PHE A 98 11.98 1.29 14.05
C PHE A 98 10.62 1.48 13.33
N SER A 99 9.88 2.52 13.70
CA SER A 99 8.63 2.94 13.05
C SER A 99 8.80 3.29 11.57
N ALA A 100 9.90 3.92 11.17
CA ALA A 100 10.18 4.28 9.78
C ALA A 100 10.46 3.03 8.93
N VAL A 101 11.20 2.07 9.48
CA VAL A 101 11.45 0.76 8.83
C VAL A 101 10.13 -0.02 8.68
N LEU A 102 9.34 -0.11 9.75
CA LEU A 102 8.04 -0.80 9.75
C LEU A 102 7.07 -0.16 8.73
N LEU A 103 7.03 1.16 8.66
CA LEU A 103 6.23 1.90 7.69
C LEU A 103 6.60 1.51 6.27
N ASN A 104 7.90 1.47 5.94
CA ASN A 104 8.33 1.11 4.58
C ASN A 104 8.01 -0.33 4.25
N ILE A 105 8.24 -1.26 5.18
CA ILE A 105 7.88 -2.66 4.96
C ILE A 105 6.38 -2.78 4.68
N LEU A 106 5.52 -2.13 5.48
CA LEU A 106 4.06 -2.14 5.30
C LEU A 106 3.64 -1.48 3.98
N LEU A 107 4.26 -0.35 3.62
CA LEU A 107 3.87 0.41 2.45
C LEU A 107 4.33 -0.26 1.15
N PHE A 108 5.55 -0.80 1.10
CA PHE A 108 6.03 -1.59 -0.04
C PHE A 108 5.29 -2.93 -0.16
N SER A 109 4.99 -3.61 0.96
CA SER A 109 4.21 -4.85 0.92
C SER A 109 2.77 -4.63 0.44
N SER A 110 2.12 -3.53 0.85
CA SER A 110 0.81 -3.17 0.32
C SER A 110 0.85 -3.00 -1.21
N LEU A 111 1.89 -2.38 -1.75
CA LEU A 111 2.06 -2.15 -3.18
C LEU A 111 2.28 -3.45 -3.94
N MET A 112 3.16 -4.32 -3.43
CA MET A 112 3.37 -5.66 -4.00
C MET A 112 2.07 -6.46 -4.04
N PHE A 113 1.27 -6.39 -2.98
CA PHE A 113 0.02 -7.14 -2.91
C PHE A 113 -1.05 -6.59 -3.88
N SER A 114 -1.10 -5.26 -4.07
CA SER A 114 -1.92 -4.62 -5.12
C SER A 114 -1.51 -5.08 -6.52
N LEU A 115 -0.20 -5.13 -6.79
CA LEU A 115 0.33 -5.59 -8.08
C LEU A 115 0.04 -7.07 -8.32
N CYS A 116 0.21 -7.93 -7.30
CA CYS A 116 -0.17 -9.33 -7.38
C CYS A 116 -1.67 -9.50 -7.69
N SER A 117 -2.54 -8.71 -7.04
CA SER A 117 -3.98 -8.72 -7.33
C SER A 117 -4.26 -8.35 -8.79
N ALA A 118 -3.61 -7.31 -9.31
CA ALA A 118 -3.76 -6.89 -10.70
C ALA A 118 -3.26 -7.97 -11.68
N PHE A 119 -2.10 -8.58 -11.39
CA PHE A 119 -1.53 -9.65 -12.19
C PHE A 119 -2.46 -10.87 -12.26
N ILE A 120 -3.00 -11.31 -11.12
CA ILE A 120 -3.98 -12.40 -11.05
C ILE A 120 -5.23 -12.02 -11.86
N GLY A 121 -5.74 -10.80 -11.70
CA GLY A 121 -6.88 -10.31 -12.47
C GLY A 121 -6.65 -10.38 -13.98
N VAL A 122 -5.48 -9.95 -14.46
CA VAL A 122 -5.11 -10.04 -15.88
C VAL A 122 -5.02 -11.50 -16.35
N LEU A 123 -4.43 -12.40 -15.57
CA LEU A 123 -4.35 -13.83 -15.92
C LEU A 123 -5.74 -14.44 -16.07
N VAL A 124 -6.64 -14.18 -15.12
CA VAL A 124 -8.02 -14.68 -15.17
C VAL A 124 -8.75 -14.11 -16.38
N LEU A 125 -8.55 -12.82 -16.68
CA LEU A 125 -9.15 -12.17 -17.84
C LEU A 125 -8.64 -12.78 -19.15
N GLN A 126 -7.35 -13.10 -19.22
CA GLN A 126 -6.73 -13.73 -20.39
C GLN A 126 -7.23 -15.17 -20.59
N TRP A 127 -7.41 -15.92 -19.50
CA TRP A 127 -8.06 -17.22 -19.54
C TRP A 127 -9.49 -17.08 -20.07
N LEU A 128 -10.29 -16.18 -19.50
CA LEU A 128 -11.67 -15.92 -19.92
C LEU A 128 -11.79 -15.54 -21.40
N ARG A 129 -10.88 -14.70 -21.92
CA ARG A 129 -10.85 -14.29 -23.33
C ARG A 129 -10.47 -15.43 -24.28
N THR A 130 -9.51 -16.26 -23.89
CA THR A 130 -9.13 -17.48 -24.63
C THR A 130 -10.29 -18.46 -24.66
N PHE A 131 -11.07 -18.50 -23.58
CA PHE A 131 -12.29 -19.28 -23.51
C PHE A 131 -13.40 -18.70 -24.43
N SER A 132 -13.60 -17.39 -24.49
CA SER A 132 -14.64 -16.81 -25.35
C SER A 132 -14.30 -16.82 -26.84
N SER A 133 -13.04 -17.04 -27.24
CA SER A 133 -12.68 -17.08 -28.66
C SER A 133 -13.38 -18.25 -29.37
N GLU A 134 -14.16 -17.95 -30.40
CA GLU A 134 -14.93 -18.93 -31.15
C GLU A 134 -14.00 -19.95 -31.81
N LEU A 135 -14.22 -21.24 -31.54
CA LEU A 135 -13.55 -22.31 -32.27
C LEU A 135 -14.21 -22.53 -33.64
N PRO A 136 -13.47 -22.42 -34.75
CA PRO A 136 -13.97 -22.87 -36.05
C PRO A 136 -13.87 -24.40 -36.10
N GLY A 137 -14.98 -25.13 -35.93
CA GLY A 137 -14.93 -26.59 -35.89
C GLY A 137 -16.28 -27.32 -35.92
N THR A 138 -16.26 -28.53 -36.49
CA THR A 138 -17.39 -29.44 -36.73
C THR A 138 -18.16 -29.83 -35.46
N SER A 139 -19.48 -29.95 -35.61
CA SER A 139 -20.48 -30.01 -34.52
C SER A 139 -20.20 -30.98 -33.36
N ARG A 140 -19.62 -32.16 -33.63
CA ARG A 140 -19.31 -33.18 -32.60
C ARG A 140 -18.06 -32.88 -31.80
N LEU A 141 -16.99 -32.40 -32.44
CA LEU A 141 -15.75 -32.05 -31.76
C LEU A 141 -15.98 -30.83 -30.86
N THR A 142 -16.78 -29.88 -31.33
CA THR A 142 -17.20 -28.68 -30.59
C THR A 142 -18.07 -29.02 -29.38
N ALA A 143 -18.90 -30.06 -29.45
CA ALA A 143 -19.70 -30.54 -28.32
C ALA A 143 -18.83 -31.24 -27.24
N TRP A 144 -17.83 -32.04 -27.64
CA TRP A 144 -16.93 -32.71 -26.70
C TRP A 144 -15.95 -31.72 -26.04
N LEU A 145 -15.36 -30.80 -26.80
CA LEU A 145 -14.54 -29.71 -26.25
C LEU A 145 -15.35 -28.80 -25.30
N ARG A 146 -16.66 -28.62 -25.55
CA ARG A 146 -17.59 -27.90 -24.66
C ARG A 146 -17.81 -28.62 -23.33
N GLN A 147 -18.08 -29.92 -23.37
CA GLN A 147 -18.28 -30.71 -22.16
C GLN A 147 -16.99 -30.74 -21.33
N ASN A 148 -15.85 -30.91 -22.00
CA ASN A 148 -14.55 -30.87 -21.35
C ASN A 148 -14.25 -29.48 -20.76
N ARG A 149 -14.66 -28.38 -21.41
CA ARG A 149 -14.51 -27.01 -20.85
C ARG A 149 -15.34 -26.74 -19.62
N LEU A 150 -16.57 -27.26 -19.54
CA LEU A 150 -17.41 -27.14 -18.33
C LEU A 150 -16.83 -27.99 -17.19
N ASN A 151 -16.43 -29.23 -17.48
CA ASN A 151 -15.79 -30.10 -16.49
C ASN A 151 -14.48 -29.51 -15.97
N ASN A 152 -13.65 -28.96 -16.86
CA ASN A 152 -12.42 -28.28 -16.47
C ASN A 152 -12.66 -26.97 -15.70
N PHE A 153 -13.83 -26.32 -15.82
CA PHE A 153 -14.14 -25.11 -15.06
C PHE A 153 -14.35 -25.40 -13.56
N ASP A 154 -15.07 -26.49 -13.26
CA ASP A 154 -15.23 -27.01 -11.90
C ASP A 154 -13.92 -27.63 -11.38
N GLU A 155 -13.15 -28.28 -12.25
CA GLU A 155 -11.92 -28.98 -11.84
C GLU A 155 -10.72 -28.03 -11.63
N TRP A 156 -10.60 -26.95 -12.41
CA TRP A 156 -9.48 -25.99 -12.33
C TRP A 156 -9.67 -24.86 -11.30
N HIS A 157 -10.75 -24.88 -10.50
CA HIS A 157 -10.98 -23.90 -9.43
C HIS A 157 -10.88 -22.43 -9.89
N VAL A 158 -11.29 -22.11 -11.13
CA VAL A 158 -11.28 -20.73 -11.66
C VAL A 158 -12.09 -19.81 -10.75
N GLU A 159 -13.18 -20.32 -10.18
CA GLU A 159 -13.99 -19.61 -9.18
C GLU A 159 -13.18 -19.20 -7.94
N HIS A 160 -12.21 -20.02 -7.52
CA HIS A 160 -11.33 -19.67 -6.40
C HIS A 160 -10.41 -18.51 -6.75
N PHE A 161 -9.89 -18.45 -7.97
CA PHE A 161 -9.08 -17.33 -8.43
C PHE A 161 -9.90 -16.03 -8.55
N VAL A 162 -11.14 -16.11 -9.07
CA VAL A 162 -12.05 -14.95 -9.14
C VAL A 162 -12.32 -14.38 -7.75
N ARG A 163 -12.53 -15.24 -6.74
CA ARG A 163 -12.73 -14.81 -5.34
C ARG A 163 -11.47 -14.25 -4.69
N VAL A 164 -10.28 -14.76 -5.06
CA VAL A 164 -9.00 -14.32 -4.48
C VAL A 164 -8.63 -12.90 -4.94
N VAL A 165 -8.97 -12.50 -6.16
CA VAL A 165 -8.66 -11.14 -6.69
C VAL A 165 -9.13 -10.02 -5.74
N PRO A 166 -10.43 -9.88 -5.42
CA PRO A 166 -10.90 -8.80 -4.55
C PRO A 166 -10.39 -8.93 -3.11
N LEU A 167 -10.23 -10.15 -2.59
CA LEU A 167 -9.67 -10.38 -1.25
C LEU A 167 -8.21 -9.89 -1.16
N THR A 168 -7.44 -10.14 -2.23
CA THR A 168 -6.06 -9.73 -2.31
C THR A 168 -5.98 -8.19 -2.24
N LEU A 169 -6.80 -7.54 -3.05
CA LEU A 169 -6.93 -6.09 -3.08
C LEU A 169 -7.37 -5.48 -1.72
N GLN A 170 -8.29 -6.13 -1.00
CA GLN A 170 -8.72 -5.68 0.33
C GLN A 170 -7.60 -5.73 1.38
N ILE A 171 -6.81 -6.82 1.43
CA ILE A 171 -5.68 -6.91 2.36
C ILE A 171 -4.64 -5.83 2.04
N SER A 172 -4.39 -5.55 0.75
CA SER A 172 -3.51 -4.45 0.34
C SER A 172 -4.00 -3.10 0.88
N LEU A 173 -5.31 -2.83 0.79
CA LEU A 173 -5.94 -1.63 1.35
C LEU A 173 -5.77 -1.55 2.88
N LEU A 174 -5.93 -2.66 3.59
CA LEU A 174 -5.75 -2.72 5.05
C LEU A 174 -4.29 -2.45 5.46
N LEU A 175 -3.32 -3.04 4.75
CA LEU A 175 -1.90 -2.78 5.00
C LEU A 175 -1.54 -1.32 4.73
N PHE A 176 -2.07 -0.74 3.65
CA PHE A 176 -1.87 0.68 3.34
C PHE A 176 -2.44 1.59 4.42
N LEU A 177 -3.67 1.30 4.88
CA LEU A 177 -4.30 2.05 5.95
C LEU A 177 -3.48 1.97 7.25
N ALA A 178 -2.98 0.79 7.61
CA ALA A 178 -2.08 0.62 8.74
C ALA A 178 -0.79 1.45 8.59
N GLY A 179 -0.19 1.48 7.39
CA GLY A 179 0.95 2.33 7.08
C GLY A 179 0.67 3.82 7.28
N ILE A 180 -0.48 4.32 6.80
CA ILE A 180 -0.92 5.70 7.01
C ILE A 180 -1.09 6.01 8.50
N LEU A 181 -1.68 5.10 9.28
CA LEU A 181 -1.87 5.33 10.71
C LEU A 181 -0.54 5.48 11.45
N ILE A 182 0.46 4.67 11.10
CA ILE A 182 1.82 4.81 11.65
C ILE A 182 2.44 6.14 11.23
N LEU A 183 2.29 6.55 9.97
CA LEU A 183 2.79 7.85 9.48
C LEU A 183 2.16 9.01 10.28
N LEU A 184 0.83 9.04 10.40
CA LEU A 184 0.11 10.09 11.10
C LEU A 184 0.46 10.15 12.58
N TRP A 185 0.70 9.00 13.21
CA TRP A 185 1.16 8.94 14.59
C TRP A 185 2.47 9.70 14.79
N THR A 186 3.40 9.60 13.84
CA THR A 186 4.69 10.32 13.93
C THR A 186 4.57 11.82 13.65
N LEU A 187 3.54 12.25 12.92
CA LEU A 187 3.34 13.66 12.57
C LEU A 187 2.54 14.42 13.64
N ASN A 188 1.35 13.91 14.00
CA ASN A 188 0.44 14.59 14.91
C ASN A 188 -0.64 13.66 15.49
N SER A 189 -0.71 13.57 16.82
CA SER A 189 -1.65 12.69 17.53
C SER A 189 -3.14 13.05 17.33
N VAL A 190 -3.47 14.32 17.05
CA VAL A 190 -4.87 14.75 16.81
C VAL A 190 -5.35 14.28 15.45
N VAL A 191 -4.53 14.48 14.41
CA VAL A 191 -4.85 14.01 13.05
C VAL A 191 -4.96 12.49 13.03
N PHE A 192 -4.04 11.80 13.74
CA PHE A 192 -4.10 10.36 13.93
C PHE A 192 -5.44 9.91 14.53
N ALA A 193 -5.92 10.54 15.62
CA ALA A 193 -7.14 10.11 16.29
C ALA A 193 -8.37 10.19 15.36
N ILE A 194 -8.47 11.27 14.56
CA ILE A 194 -9.57 11.47 13.61
C ILE A 194 -9.51 10.41 12.50
N VAL A 195 -8.33 10.20 11.90
CA VAL A 195 -8.16 9.23 10.81
C VAL A 195 -8.32 7.79 11.31
N CYS A 196 -7.87 7.47 12.52
CA CYS A 196 -8.14 6.19 13.19
C CYS A 196 -9.63 5.94 13.37
N ALA A 197 -10.39 6.93 13.85
CA ALA A 197 -11.83 6.77 14.02
C ALA A 197 -12.54 6.49 12.68
N LEU A 198 -12.14 7.18 11.61
CA LEU A 198 -12.65 6.93 10.25
C LEU A 198 -12.26 5.54 9.75
N ALA A 199 -11.01 5.13 9.96
CA ALA A 199 -10.51 3.81 9.56
C ALA A 199 -11.25 2.66 10.27
N VAL A 200 -11.45 2.78 11.58
CA VAL A 200 -12.21 1.79 12.38
C VAL A 200 -13.67 1.78 11.92
N GLY A 201 -14.26 2.96 11.66
CA GLY A 201 -15.60 3.06 11.09
C GLY A 201 -15.72 2.29 9.78
N LEU A 202 -14.85 2.56 8.81
CA LEU A 202 -14.87 1.89 7.50
C LEU A 202 -14.63 0.37 7.63
N THR A 203 -13.61 -0.05 8.38
CA THR A 203 -13.31 -1.48 8.56
C THR A 203 -14.40 -2.22 9.34
N SER A 204 -15.08 -1.57 10.28
CA SER A 204 -16.22 -2.14 11.00
C SER A 204 -17.45 -2.33 10.11
N VAL A 205 -17.71 -1.41 9.18
CA VAL A 205 -18.80 -1.54 8.20
C VAL A 205 -18.49 -2.68 7.24
N PHE A 206 -17.27 -2.74 6.71
CA PHE A 206 -16.83 -3.83 5.82
C PHE A 206 -16.85 -5.18 6.53
N GLY A 207 -16.18 -5.30 7.69
CA GLY A 207 -16.19 -6.51 8.51
C GLY A 207 -17.61 -6.88 8.92
N GLY A 208 -18.44 -5.89 9.26
CA GLY A 208 -19.86 -6.03 9.49
C GLY A 208 -20.54 -6.71 8.31
N THR A 209 -20.40 -6.20 7.09
CA THR A 209 -21.03 -6.80 5.89
C THR A 209 -20.52 -8.21 5.57
N THR A 210 -19.26 -8.54 5.85
CA THR A 210 -18.66 -9.86 5.58
C THR A 210 -18.96 -10.88 6.67
N ILE A 211 -19.12 -10.44 7.93
CA ILE A 211 -19.33 -11.29 9.12
C ILE A 211 -20.82 -11.39 9.50
N LEU A 212 -21.66 -10.39 9.16
CA LEU A 212 -23.13 -10.46 9.30
C LEU A 212 -23.76 -11.74 8.76
N PRO A 213 -23.40 -12.23 7.55
CA PRO A 213 -23.99 -13.46 7.02
C PRO A 213 -23.55 -14.72 7.79
N LEU A 214 -22.50 -14.66 8.62
CA LEU A 214 -22.03 -15.78 9.44
C LEU A 214 -22.70 -15.84 10.81
N LEU A 215 -23.13 -14.70 11.38
CA LEU A 215 -23.73 -14.61 12.72
C LEU A 215 -25.25 -14.74 12.71
N ARG A 216 -25.91 -14.41 11.60
CA ARG A 216 -27.35 -14.64 11.42
C ARG A 216 -27.66 -15.18 10.02
N PRO A 217 -27.99 -16.48 9.88
CA PRO A 217 -28.41 -17.08 8.61
C PRO A 217 -29.78 -16.57 8.08
N THR A 218 -30.33 -15.50 8.65
CA THR A 218 -31.64 -14.89 8.28
C THR A 218 -31.54 -13.40 7.91
N CYS A 219 -30.34 -12.86 7.67
CA CYS A 219 -30.18 -11.47 7.27
C CYS A 219 -30.45 -11.26 5.75
N PRO A 220 -31.22 -10.23 5.35
CA PRO A 220 -31.59 -9.94 3.95
C PRO A 220 -30.46 -9.34 3.09
N TYR A 221 -29.21 -9.38 3.57
CA TYR A 221 -28.02 -9.16 2.75
C TYR A 221 -27.59 -10.42 1.98
N LEU A 222 -28.31 -11.54 2.15
CA LEU A 222 -28.33 -12.60 1.15
C LEU A 222 -29.07 -12.04 -0.08
N SER A 223 -28.33 -11.44 -1.02
CA SER A 223 -28.88 -11.18 -2.35
C SER A 223 -29.39 -12.51 -2.92
N PRO A 224 -30.68 -12.61 -3.28
CA PRO A 224 -31.24 -13.79 -3.89
C PRO A 224 -30.83 -13.80 -5.36
N GLU A 225 -29.73 -14.46 -5.69
CA GLU A 225 -29.43 -14.94 -7.04
C GLU A 225 -28.59 -16.22 -6.94
#